data_AF-A0A4Y4B7Q4-F1
#
_entry.id   AF-A0A4Y4B7Q4-F1
#
_cell.length_a   1.000
_cell.length_b   1.000
_cell.length_c   1.000
_cell.angle_alpha   90.00
_cell.angle_beta   90.00
_cell.angle_gamma   90.00
#
_symmetry.space_group_name_H-M   'P 1'
#
loop_
_entity.id
_entity.type
_entity.pdbx_description
1 polymer ?
#
loop_
_entity_poly.entity_id
_entity_poly.type
_entity_poly.pdbx_seq_one_letter_code
_entity_poly.pdbx_strand_id
1 'polypeptide(L)'
;MGDIGSAEERDEFAPPDAVAPEFVARWSRGRDARARAPRSHQGPWRPGADRPDPVALLEGQATTRDLDIGTTRDFYVRQLHDWKGGIDPETMTPRGATLYARICGETLARGHARSGDRVEAAGYLGRGRAFEEAICVFADTYADQNERDFTSFRAALSAGRLPTRGSAPSKESP
;
A
#
# COMPACT_ATOMS: atom_id res chain seq x y z
N MET A 1 -59.04 1.05 -16.70
CA MET A 1 -57.93 0.56 -17.57
C MET A 1 -56.84 1.62 -17.51
N GLY A 2 -55.83 1.40 -16.65
CA GLY A 2 -54.52 2.05 -16.55
C GLY A 2 -54.40 3.58 -16.68
N ASP A 3 -54.30 4.26 -15.54
CA ASP A 3 -53.66 5.57 -15.41
C ASP A 3 -52.14 5.39 -15.57
N ILE A 4 -51.57 5.99 -16.62
CA ILE A 4 -50.13 5.96 -16.90
C ILE A 4 -49.59 7.29 -16.41
N GLY A 5 -49.11 7.29 -15.16
CA GLY A 5 -48.59 8.46 -14.48
C GLY A 5 -47.54 9.19 -15.31
N SER A 6 -47.65 10.52 -15.30
CA SER A 6 -46.68 11.46 -15.86
C SER A 6 -45.27 11.13 -15.37
N ALA A 7 -44.42 10.68 -16.28
CA ALA A 7 -42.99 10.63 -16.04
C ALA A 7 -42.50 12.07 -15.90
N GLU A 8 -42.06 12.45 -14.70
CA GLU A 8 -41.43 13.74 -14.44
C GLU A 8 -40.23 13.91 -15.38
N GLU A 9 -40.35 14.85 -16.33
CA GLU A 9 -39.25 15.31 -17.17
C GLU A 9 -38.17 15.90 -16.26
N ARG A 10 -37.06 15.16 -16.12
CA ARG A 10 -35.88 15.67 -15.42
C ARG A 10 -35.26 16.74 -16.31
N ASP A 11 -35.37 17.99 -15.89
CA ASP A 11 -34.73 19.14 -16.54
C ASP A 11 -33.21 18.94 -16.60
N GLU A 12 -32.72 18.63 -17.80
CA GLU A 12 -31.31 18.35 -18.11
C GLU A 12 -30.40 19.57 -17.85
N PHE A 13 -30.99 20.77 -17.74
CA PHE A 13 -30.29 22.04 -17.53
C PHE A 13 -30.55 22.68 -16.15
N ALA A 14 -31.13 21.93 -15.22
CA ALA A 14 -31.26 22.38 -13.84
C ALA A 14 -29.89 22.82 -13.28
N PRO A 15 -29.80 23.97 -12.59
CA PRO A 15 -28.55 24.40 -11.98
C PRO A 15 -28.04 23.27 -11.05
N PRO A 16 -26.73 22.99 -11.03
CA PRO A 16 -26.21 21.88 -10.24
C PRO A 16 -26.67 22.02 -8.81
N ASP A 17 -27.23 20.94 -8.25
CA ASP A 17 -27.74 20.91 -6.88
C ASP A 17 -26.74 21.58 -5.94
N ALA A 18 -27.25 22.45 -5.05
CA ALA A 18 -26.51 22.87 -3.87
C ALA A 18 -25.91 21.61 -3.24
N VAL A 19 -24.57 21.54 -3.17
CA VAL A 19 -23.76 20.33 -2.92
C VAL A 19 -24.58 19.21 -2.27
N ALA A 20 -24.92 18.17 -3.07
CA ALA A 20 -25.88 17.14 -2.68
C ALA A 20 -25.74 16.71 -1.20
N PRO A 21 -26.82 16.63 -0.41
CA PRO A 21 -26.74 16.34 1.02
C PRO A 21 -25.91 15.09 1.37
N GLU A 22 -25.94 14.07 0.50
CA GLU A 22 -25.13 12.86 0.62
C GLU A 22 -23.62 13.17 0.56
N PHE A 23 -23.19 14.05 -0.34
CA PHE A 23 -21.79 14.48 -0.42
C PHE A 23 -21.34 15.12 0.90
N VAL A 24 -22.15 16.02 1.46
CA VAL A 24 -21.84 16.71 2.72
C VAL A 24 -21.75 15.71 3.86
N ALA A 25 -22.67 14.75 3.94
CA ALA A 25 -22.65 13.70 4.95
C ALA A 25 -21.38 12.84 4.86
N ARG A 26 -21.00 12.39 3.65
CA ARG A 26 -19.80 11.58 3.40
C ARG A 26 -18.52 12.34 3.74
N TRP A 27 -18.42 13.60 3.31
CA TRP A 27 -17.29 14.45 3.65
C TRP A 27 -17.16 14.63 5.17
N SER A 28 -18.29 14.82 5.86
CA SER A 28 -18.32 15.03 7.31
C SER A 28 -17.86 13.79 8.06
N ARG A 29 -18.27 12.58 7.66
CA ARG A 29 -17.74 11.32 8.25
C ARG A 29 -16.22 11.25 8.18
N GLY A 30 -15.64 11.65 7.05
CA GLY A 30 -14.18 11.68 6.88
C GLY A 30 -13.52 12.70 7.79
N ARG A 31 -14.10 13.89 7.90
CA ARG A 31 -13.65 14.93 8.84
C ARG A 31 -13.71 14.42 10.28
N ASP A 32 -14.80 13.77 10.67
CA ASP A 32 -15.04 13.29 12.04
C ASP A 32 -14.14 12.10 12.39
N ALA A 33 -13.75 11.28 11.40
CA ALA A 33 -12.79 10.19 11.59
C ALA A 33 -11.43 10.68 12.13
N ARG A 34 -11.08 11.96 11.92
CA ARG A 34 -9.86 12.57 12.47
C ARG A 34 -9.82 12.59 14.00
N ALA A 35 -10.97 12.53 14.66
CA ALA A 35 -11.03 12.47 16.12
C ALA A 35 -10.44 11.14 16.65
N ARG A 36 -10.63 10.04 15.90
CA ARG A 36 -10.08 8.72 16.24
C ARG A 36 -8.71 8.48 15.64
N ALA A 37 -8.49 8.99 14.42
CA ALA A 37 -7.24 8.86 13.69
C ALA A 37 -6.76 10.25 13.23
N PRO A 38 -6.10 11.03 14.10
CA PRO A 38 -5.53 12.30 13.70
C PRO A 38 -4.54 12.12 12.55
N ARG A 39 -4.58 13.01 11.55
CA ARG A 39 -3.67 12.94 10.39
C ARG A 39 -2.20 12.99 10.79
N SER A 40 -1.86 13.73 11.84
CA SER A 40 -0.51 13.81 12.40
C SER A 40 -0.01 12.49 13.00
N HIS A 41 -0.91 11.60 13.45
CA HIS A 41 -0.52 10.29 14.00
C HIS A 41 -0.09 9.31 12.91
N GLN A 42 -0.36 9.60 11.64
CA GLN A 42 0.11 8.79 10.50
C GLN A 42 1.60 8.96 10.24
N GLY A 43 2.28 9.84 10.98
CA GLY A 43 3.67 10.21 10.72
C GLY A 43 4.69 9.27 11.33
N PRO A 44 5.05 9.43 12.60
CA PRO A 44 6.19 8.68 13.15
C PRO A 44 5.93 7.17 13.08
N TRP A 45 6.72 6.46 12.29
CA TRP A 45 6.80 5.02 12.40
C TRP A 45 7.73 4.66 13.55
N ARG A 46 7.24 3.82 14.46
CA ARG A 46 8.04 3.28 15.57
C ARG A 46 7.79 1.77 15.62
N PRO A 47 8.84 0.96 15.83
CA PRO A 47 8.64 -0.46 16.01
C PRO A 47 7.81 -0.67 17.27
N GLY A 48 6.79 -1.52 17.19
CA GLY A 48 6.07 -2.01 18.37
C GLY A 48 7.05 -2.69 19.32
N ALA A 49 6.81 -2.61 20.64
CA ALA A 49 7.66 -3.26 21.63
C ALA A 49 7.71 -4.79 21.45
N ASP A 50 6.66 -5.34 20.82
CA ASP A 50 6.44 -6.74 20.47
C ASP A 50 6.89 -7.08 19.04
N ARG A 51 7.47 -6.12 18.29
CA ARG A 51 7.90 -6.35 16.92
C ARG A 51 8.99 -7.43 16.90
N PRO A 52 8.78 -8.57 16.22
CA PRO A 52 9.81 -9.59 16.10
C PRO A 52 11.03 -9.05 15.33
N ASP A 53 12.21 -9.54 15.68
CA ASP A 53 13.42 -9.35 14.86
C ASP A 53 13.10 -9.75 13.39
N PRO A 54 13.43 -8.93 12.38
CA PRO A 54 13.18 -9.26 10.98
C PRO A 54 13.70 -10.64 10.59
N VAL A 55 14.79 -11.12 11.18
CA VAL A 55 15.32 -12.46 10.88
C VAL A 55 14.47 -13.57 11.52
N ALA A 56 13.97 -13.36 12.74
CA ALA A 56 13.02 -14.29 13.37
C ALA A 56 11.71 -14.41 12.58
N LEU A 57 11.25 -13.32 11.95
CA LEU A 57 10.12 -13.34 11.04
C LEU A 57 10.40 -14.23 9.81
N LEU A 58 11.59 -14.13 9.22
CA LEU A 58 11.99 -14.97 8.09
C LEU A 58 12.12 -16.45 8.48
N GLU A 59 12.70 -16.74 9.65
CA GLU A 59 12.80 -18.09 10.22
C GLU A 59 11.40 -18.67 10.47
N GLY A 60 10.49 -17.88 11.07
CA GLY A 60 9.10 -18.26 11.26
C GLY A 60 8.38 -18.55 9.94
N GLN A 61 8.48 -17.67 8.94
CA GLN A 61 7.92 -17.90 7.61
C GLN A 61 8.49 -19.14 6.93
N ALA A 62 9.78 -19.45 7.13
CA ALA A 62 10.41 -20.64 6.57
C ALA A 62 9.80 -21.93 7.12
N THR A 63 9.30 -21.94 8.37
CA THR A 63 8.61 -23.12 8.94
C THR A 63 7.25 -23.39 8.29
N THR A 64 6.55 -22.35 7.84
CA THR A 64 5.21 -22.47 7.22
C THR A 64 5.25 -22.47 5.69
N ARG A 65 6.39 -22.15 5.08
CA ARG A 65 6.56 -22.31 3.63
C ARG A 65 6.59 -23.80 3.35
N ASP A 66 5.49 -24.29 2.77
CA ASP A 66 5.38 -25.67 2.30
C ASP A 66 6.57 -26.01 1.40
N LEU A 67 7.50 -26.81 1.94
CA LEU A 67 8.52 -27.51 1.17
C LEU A 67 7.91 -28.74 0.47
N ASP A 68 6.63 -29.04 0.70
CA ASP A 68 5.90 -30.16 0.09
C ASP A 68 5.55 -29.97 -1.40
N ILE A 69 6.22 -29.03 -2.08
CA ILE A 69 6.48 -29.13 -3.53
C ILE A 69 7.38 -30.35 -3.83
N GLY A 70 7.85 -31.08 -2.82
CA GLY A 70 8.59 -32.34 -2.96
C GLY A 70 7.84 -33.47 -3.67
N THR A 71 6.52 -33.38 -3.84
CA THR A 71 5.79 -34.23 -4.81
C THR A 71 5.53 -33.43 -6.09
N THR A 72 5.98 -33.98 -7.22
CA THR A 72 5.72 -33.39 -8.54
C THR A 72 4.22 -33.25 -8.76
N ARG A 73 3.74 -32.01 -8.86
CA ARG A 73 2.35 -31.65 -9.12
C ARG A 73 2.33 -30.66 -10.29
N ASP A 74 1.46 -30.89 -11.25
CA ASP A 74 1.24 -29.94 -12.34
C ASP A 74 0.26 -28.85 -11.87
N PHE A 75 0.70 -27.60 -11.93
CA PHE A 75 -0.14 -26.44 -11.61
C PHE A 75 -0.47 -25.68 -12.89
N TYR A 76 -1.75 -25.45 -13.12
CA TYR A 76 -2.17 -24.46 -14.12
C TYR A 76 -2.16 -23.06 -13.48
N VAL A 77 -1.05 -22.34 -13.63
CA VAL A 77 -0.90 -20.97 -13.15
C VAL A 77 -1.20 -20.00 -14.29
N ARG A 78 -2.27 -19.20 -14.16
CA ARG A 78 -2.48 -18.05 -15.04
C ARG A 78 -1.70 -16.86 -14.51
N GLN A 79 -0.62 -16.52 -15.19
CA GLN A 79 0.07 -15.26 -14.95
C GLN A 79 -0.82 -14.13 -15.48
N LEU A 80 -1.31 -13.28 -14.58
CA LEU A 80 -1.87 -12.00 -14.99
C LEU A 80 -0.74 -11.22 -15.67
N HIS A 81 -1.02 -10.44 -16.72
CA HIS A 81 0.01 -9.62 -17.37
C HIS A 81 0.35 -8.41 -16.50
N ASP A 82 0.90 -8.66 -15.31
CA ASP A 82 1.23 -7.68 -14.29
C ASP A 82 2.70 -7.27 -14.37
N TRP A 83 3.23 -7.06 -15.59
CA TRP A 83 4.63 -6.70 -15.77
C TRP A 83 4.99 -5.49 -14.89
N LYS A 84 5.74 -5.76 -13.82
CA LYS A 84 6.29 -4.74 -12.94
C LYS A 84 7.60 -4.30 -13.57
N GLY A 85 7.53 -3.25 -14.40
CA GLY A 85 8.72 -2.49 -14.75
C GLY A 85 9.32 -1.94 -13.46
N GLY A 86 10.57 -2.28 -13.18
CA GLY A 86 11.33 -1.68 -12.09
C GLY A 86 11.84 -0.32 -12.56
N ILE A 87 11.75 0.68 -11.69
CA ILE A 87 12.43 1.95 -11.89
C ILE A 87 13.48 2.06 -10.80
N ASP A 88 14.69 2.41 -11.21
CA ASP A 88 15.81 2.60 -10.31
C ASP A 88 15.79 4.04 -9.77
N PRO A 89 15.40 4.26 -8.50
CA PRO A 89 15.36 5.59 -7.92
C PRO A 89 16.76 6.18 -7.69
N GLU A 90 17.81 5.35 -7.59
CA GLU A 90 19.18 5.81 -7.31
C GLU A 90 19.79 6.58 -8.49
N THR A 91 19.31 6.30 -9.71
CA THR A 91 19.77 6.95 -10.94
C THR A 91 18.87 8.11 -11.38
N MET A 92 17.82 8.43 -10.63
CA MET A 92 16.90 9.49 -10.98
C MET A 92 17.46 10.89 -10.73
N THR A 93 17.25 11.78 -11.70
CA THR A 93 17.36 13.22 -11.44
C THR A 93 16.23 13.68 -10.50
N PRO A 94 16.40 14.77 -9.73
CA PRO A 94 15.35 15.29 -8.86
C PRO A 94 14.03 15.59 -9.59
N ARG A 95 14.11 16.07 -10.83
CA ARG A 95 12.93 16.30 -11.69
C ARG A 95 12.26 14.99 -12.07
N GLY A 96 13.04 13.97 -12.43
CA GLY A 96 12.55 12.62 -12.73
C GLY A 96 11.84 11.99 -11.53
N ALA A 97 12.46 12.06 -10.36
CA ALA A 97 11.88 11.59 -9.10
C ALA A 97 10.56 12.30 -8.76
N THR A 98 10.50 13.62 -8.95
CA THR A 98 9.27 14.40 -8.72
C THR A 98 8.14 13.99 -9.66
N LEU A 99 8.44 13.81 -10.96
CA LEU A 99 7.45 13.36 -11.93
C LEU A 99 6.96 11.95 -11.59
N TYR A 100 7.88 11.06 -11.25
CA TYR A 100 7.57 9.70 -10.88
C TYR A 100 6.66 9.63 -9.65
N ALA A 101 7.00 10.36 -8.58
CA ALA A 101 6.19 10.45 -7.36
C ALA A 101 4.75 10.92 -7.65
N ARG A 102 4.57 11.90 -8.57
CA ARG A 102 3.23 12.37 -8.97
C ARG A 102 2.42 11.28 -9.66
N ILE A 103 3.02 10.57 -10.62
CA ILE A 103 2.34 9.50 -11.36
C ILE A 103 1.95 8.35 -10.41
N CYS A 104 2.86 7.96 -9.51
CA CYS A 104 2.59 6.95 -8.49
C CYS A 104 1.45 7.39 -7.55
N GLY A 105 1.53 8.61 -7.02
CA GLY A 105 0.51 9.14 -6.12
C GLY A 105 -0.87 9.19 -6.77
N GLU A 106 -0.95 9.63 -8.03
CA GLU A 106 -2.22 9.70 -8.76
C GLU A 106 -2.79 8.30 -9.07
N THR A 107 -1.93 7.36 -9.44
CA THR A 107 -2.32 5.96 -9.71
C THR A 107 -2.86 5.29 -8.45
N LEU A 108 -2.16 5.45 -7.32
CA LEU A 108 -2.60 4.92 -6.02
C LEU A 108 -3.90 5.57 -5.57
N ALA A 109 -4.03 6.89 -5.71
CA ALA A 109 -5.26 7.61 -5.35
C ALA A 109 -6.47 7.09 -6.14
N ARG A 110 -6.32 6.84 -7.45
CA ARG A 110 -7.38 6.24 -8.28
C ARG A 110 -7.73 4.82 -7.84
N GLY A 111 -6.72 4.00 -7.52
CA GLY A 111 -6.92 2.64 -7.01
C GLY A 111 -7.74 2.64 -5.73
N HIS A 112 -7.34 3.45 -4.75
CA HIS A 112 -8.05 3.56 -3.46
C HIS A 112 -9.44 4.18 -3.60
N ALA A 113 -9.63 5.15 -4.49
CA ALA A 113 -10.94 5.76 -4.75
C ALA A 113 -11.95 4.78 -5.38
N ARG A 114 -11.48 3.69 -6.01
CA ARG A 114 -12.34 2.64 -6.58
C ARG A 114 -12.80 1.63 -5.53
N SER A 115 -11.97 1.37 -4.51
CA SER A 115 -12.26 0.38 -3.46
C SER A 115 -12.90 0.97 -2.21
N GLY A 116 -12.90 2.30 -2.03
CA GLY A 116 -13.45 2.97 -0.85
C GLY A 116 -14.30 4.21 -1.15
N ASP A 117 -14.84 4.83 -0.10
CA ASP A 117 -15.60 6.08 -0.24
C ASP A 117 -14.64 7.26 -0.49
N ARG A 118 -14.50 7.65 -1.77
CA ARG A 118 -13.65 8.76 -2.20
C ARG A 118 -13.99 10.12 -1.56
N VAL A 119 -15.26 10.36 -1.22
CA VAL A 119 -15.70 11.64 -0.63
C VAL A 119 -15.35 11.66 0.87
N GLU A 120 -15.51 10.52 1.54
CA GLU A 120 -15.07 10.34 2.91
C GLU A 120 -13.55 10.44 3.04
N ALA A 121 -12.80 9.76 2.16
CA ALA A 121 -11.34 9.85 2.10
C ALA A 121 -10.86 11.30 1.85
N ALA A 122 -11.48 12.02 0.89
CA ALA A 122 -11.18 13.43 0.66
C ALA A 122 -11.54 14.31 1.88
N GLY A 123 -12.66 14.02 2.54
CA GLY A 123 -13.08 14.69 3.78
C GLY A 123 -12.09 14.47 4.92
N TYR A 124 -11.54 13.26 5.05
CA TYR A 124 -10.48 12.93 6.01
C TYR A 124 -9.17 13.65 5.69
N LEU A 125 -8.70 13.60 4.45
CA LEU A 125 -7.46 14.27 4.03
C LEU A 125 -7.57 15.80 4.14
N GLY A 126 -8.70 16.38 3.72
CA GLY A 126 -8.93 17.82 3.73
C GLY A 126 -8.01 18.59 2.76
N ARG A 127 -7.86 19.90 2.99
CA ARG A 127 -7.03 20.81 2.16
C ARG A 127 -5.73 21.25 2.83
N GLY A 128 -5.48 20.81 4.07
CA GLY A 128 -4.31 21.22 4.85
C GLY A 128 -3.15 20.24 4.68
N ARG A 129 -1.94 20.68 5.07
CA ARG A 129 -0.69 19.93 4.91
C ARG A 129 -0.42 18.84 5.96
N ALA A 130 -1.22 18.77 7.03
CA ALA A 130 -0.93 17.87 8.15
C ALA A 130 -0.75 16.38 7.79
N PHE A 131 -1.48 15.87 6.78
CA PHE A 131 -1.27 14.49 6.31
C PHE A 131 -0.04 14.36 5.42
N GLU A 132 0.22 15.34 4.55
CA GLU A 132 1.41 15.40 3.70
C GLU A 132 2.68 15.41 4.57
N GLU A 133 2.70 16.26 5.60
CA GLU A 133 3.82 16.34 6.54
C GLU A 133 3.98 15.05 7.33
N ALA A 134 2.87 14.46 7.79
CA ALA A 134 2.90 13.18 8.47
C ALA A 134 3.49 12.09 7.58
N ILE A 135 3.03 11.91 6.34
CA ILE A 135 3.54 10.84 5.47
C ILE A 135 5.02 11.04 5.10
N CYS A 136 5.51 12.29 5.06
CA CYS A 136 6.95 12.55 4.93
C CYS A 136 7.73 12.06 6.15
N VAL A 137 7.26 12.37 7.37
CA VAL A 137 7.87 11.87 8.61
C VAL A 137 7.82 10.34 8.67
N PHE A 138 6.73 9.72 8.23
CA PHE A 138 6.62 8.27 8.11
C PHE A 138 7.68 7.71 7.18
N ALA A 139 7.79 8.24 5.97
CA ALA A 139 8.71 7.75 4.95
C ALA A 139 10.16 7.80 5.46
N ASP A 140 10.54 8.89 6.10
CA ASP A 140 11.88 9.08 6.67
C ASP A 140 12.15 8.08 7.81
N THR A 141 11.29 8.06 8.83
CA THR A 141 11.45 7.17 10.00
C THR A 141 11.36 5.68 9.64
N TYR A 142 10.57 5.32 8.64
CA TYR A 142 10.48 3.95 8.16
C TYR A 142 11.67 3.56 7.28
N ALA A 143 12.22 4.48 6.49
CA ALA A 143 13.47 4.23 5.75
C ALA A 143 14.62 3.90 6.71
N ASP A 144 14.76 4.67 7.79
CA ASP A 144 15.73 4.38 8.86
C ASP A 144 15.54 2.98 9.47
N GLN A 145 14.30 2.55 9.68
CA GLN A 145 14.07 1.20 10.17
C GLN A 145 14.46 0.15 9.12
N ASN A 146 14.06 0.33 7.86
CA ASN A 146 14.39 -0.62 6.80
C ASN A 146 15.90 -0.84 6.69
N GLU A 147 16.70 0.22 6.84
CA GLU A 147 18.16 0.12 6.84
C GLU A 147 18.69 -0.72 8.03
N ARG A 148 18.13 -0.51 9.23
CA ARG A 148 18.48 -1.30 10.43
C ARG A 148 18.11 -2.77 10.28
N ASP A 149 16.95 -3.04 9.68
CA ASP A 149 16.49 -4.40 9.42
C ASP A 149 17.36 -5.09 8.37
N PHE A 150 17.73 -4.36 7.31
CA PHE A 150 18.64 -4.86 6.28
C PHE A 150 20.03 -5.17 6.85
N THR A 151 20.53 -4.31 7.74
CA THR A 151 21.79 -4.56 8.47
C THR A 151 21.69 -5.83 9.30
N SER A 152 20.58 -6.02 10.04
CA SER A 152 20.34 -7.22 10.85
C SER A 152 20.27 -8.49 10.00
N PHE A 153 19.61 -8.39 8.84
CA PHE A 153 19.56 -9.46 7.85
C PHE A 153 20.95 -9.82 7.30
N ARG A 154 21.77 -8.84 6.92
CA ARG A 154 23.15 -9.08 6.46
C ARG A 154 24.02 -9.71 7.55
N ALA A 155 23.87 -9.27 8.79
CA ALA A 155 24.56 -9.86 9.93
C ALA A 155 24.18 -11.34 10.11
N ALA A 156 22.89 -11.67 10.05
CA ALA A 156 22.41 -13.05 10.13
C ALA A 156 22.93 -13.95 9.00
N LEU A 157 23.05 -13.44 7.77
CA LEU A 157 23.71 -14.16 6.68
C LEU A 157 25.19 -14.43 6.97
N SER A 158 25.92 -13.42 7.45
CA SER A 158 27.35 -13.56 7.77
C SER A 158 27.60 -14.52 8.95
N ALA A 159 26.65 -14.59 9.88
CA ALA A 159 26.68 -15.49 11.03
C ALA A 159 26.15 -16.90 10.71
N GLY A 160 25.68 -17.15 9.47
CA GLY A 160 25.12 -18.45 9.06
C GLY A 160 23.75 -18.78 9.67
N ARG A 161 23.07 -17.80 10.27
CA ARG A 161 21.71 -17.97 10.84
C ARG A 161 20.66 -18.17 9.75
N LEU A 162 20.88 -17.55 8.60
CA LEU A 162 20.07 -17.71 7.40
C LEU A 162 20.85 -18.45 6.31
N PRO A 163 20.20 -19.33 5.53
CA PRO A 163 20.84 -20.05 4.44
C PRO A 163 21.22 -19.09 3.29
N THR A 164 22.44 -19.20 2.80
CA THR A 164 22.88 -18.59 1.54
C THR A 164 22.84 -19.65 0.44
N ARG A 165 22.49 -19.26 -0.80
CA ARG A 165 22.48 -20.21 -1.93
C ARG A 165 23.94 -20.53 -2.30
N GLY A 166 24.50 -21.58 -1.69
CA GLY A 166 25.92 -21.94 -1.81
C GLY A 166 26.32 -23.34 -1.30
N SER A 167 25.37 -24.19 -0.87
CA SER A 167 25.63 -25.63 -0.66
C SER A 167 24.55 -26.44 -1.37
N ALA A 168 24.62 -26.54 -2.69
CA ALA A 168 23.97 -27.65 -3.36
C ALA A 168 24.73 -28.93 -2.92
N PRO A 169 24.07 -29.99 -2.45
CA PRO A 169 24.74 -31.28 -2.32
C PRO A 169 25.29 -31.64 -3.70
N SER A 170 26.57 -32.00 -3.75
CA SER A 170 27.20 -32.55 -4.96
C SER A 170 26.28 -33.65 -5.51
N LYS A 171 25.84 -33.50 -6.75
CA LYS A 171 25.21 -34.61 -7.47
C LYS A 171 26.25 -35.73 -7.50
N GLU A 172 26.07 -36.78 -6.71
CA GLU A 172 26.78 -38.03 -6.94
C GLU A 172 26.39 -38.52 -8.33
N SER A 173 27.37 -38.59 -9.22
CA SER A 173 27.21 -39.22 -10.53
C SER A 173 27.26 -40.74 -10.37
N PRO A 174 26.40 -41.50 -11.06
CA PRO A 174 26.44 -42.96 -11.08
C PRO A 174 27.71 -43.51 -11.75
#